data_AF-A0A1C7M3Z3-F1
#
_entry.id   AF-A0A1C7M3Z3-F1
#
_cell.length_a   1.000
_cell.length_b   1.000
_cell.length_c   1.000
_cell.angle_alpha   90.00
_cell.angle_beta   90.00
_cell.angle_gamma   90.00
#
_symmetry.space_group_name_H-M   'P 1'
#
loop_
_entity.id
_entity.type
_entity.pdbx_description
1 polymer ?
#
loop_
_entity_poly.entity_id
_entity_poly.type
_entity_poly.pdbx_seq_one_letter_code
_entity_poly.pdbx_strand_id
1 'polypeptide(L)'
;MAVFMQPLNLITDSRLPKQPCTASDTKRQAEGTLVQLEIGTRNSPTGTNWSDSFPSLFLSHTPLHFVAVHNGSGTFNAVIKHRLDSHTLKRVKARQQTGFKRLRIALKGIQELVVARGREGRLSLVCEDGRMQVYERASVDGCVPKDVLARFYPKA
;
A
#
# COMPACT_ATOMS: atom_id res chain seq x y z
N MET A 1 40.18 -12.93 31.47
CA MET A 1 39.23 -14.05 31.24
C MET A 1 38.48 -13.75 29.95
N ALA A 2 38.84 -14.42 28.87
CA ALA A 2 38.16 -14.32 27.58
C ALA A 2 37.11 -15.44 27.50
N VAL A 3 35.86 -15.10 27.24
CA VAL A 3 34.79 -16.06 26.96
C VAL A 3 34.53 -16.02 25.46
N PHE A 4 35.04 -17.03 24.76
CA PHE A 4 34.59 -17.44 23.44
C PHE A 4 33.18 -18.04 23.58
N MET A 5 32.19 -17.57 22.83
CA MET A 5 30.97 -18.33 22.58
C MET A 5 30.60 -18.25 21.09
N GLN A 6 30.37 -19.43 20.54
CA GLN A 6 30.28 -19.78 19.12
C GLN A 6 28.91 -19.40 18.50
N PRO A 7 28.84 -19.24 17.16
CA PRO A 7 27.59 -18.94 16.46
C PRO A 7 26.64 -20.15 16.39
N LEU A 8 25.34 -19.89 16.57
CA LEU A 8 24.24 -20.84 16.38
C LEU A 8 24.07 -21.18 14.89
N ASN A 9 24.21 -22.46 14.56
CA ASN A 9 23.96 -23.01 13.24
C ASN A 9 22.47 -22.95 12.87
N LEU A 10 22.17 -22.38 11.70
CA LEU A 10 20.88 -22.48 11.02
C LEU A 10 20.68 -23.94 10.57
N ILE A 11 19.65 -24.60 11.09
CA ILE A 11 19.19 -25.89 10.57
C ILE A 11 18.45 -25.62 9.25
N THR A 12 19.05 -25.98 8.12
CA THR A 12 18.34 -26.11 6.84
C THR A 12 17.87 -27.55 6.68
N ASP A 13 16.59 -27.81 6.95
CA ASP A 13 15.97 -29.09 6.60
C ASP A 13 15.59 -29.08 5.12
N SER A 14 16.36 -29.81 4.31
CA SER A 14 16.23 -29.92 2.86
C SER A 14 15.46 -31.18 2.44
N ARG A 15 14.26 -31.42 2.99
CA ARG A 15 13.37 -32.49 2.55
C ARG A 15 11.91 -32.06 2.43
N LEU A 16 11.61 -31.37 1.33
CA LEU A 16 10.27 -31.34 0.74
C LEU A 16 10.37 -31.74 -0.74
N PRO A 17 9.51 -32.64 -1.25
CA PRO A 17 9.55 -33.05 -2.64
C PRO A 17 9.15 -31.89 -3.55
N LYS A 18 10.02 -31.53 -4.50
CA LYS A 18 9.74 -30.54 -5.54
C LYS A 18 8.82 -31.17 -6.58
N GLN A 19 7.53 -30.83 -6.56
CA GLN A 19 6.67 -31.01 -7.73
C GLN A 19 7.05 -29.96 -8.80
N PRO A 20 7.14 -30.33 -10.09
CA PRO A 20 7.42 -29.37 -11.14
C PRO A 20 6.17 -28.51 -11.41
N CYS A 21 6.22 -27.24 -11.01
CA CYS A 21 5.24 -26.23 -11.39
C CYS A 21 5.40 -25.89 -12.88
N THR A 22 4.35 -26.08 -13.66
CA THR A 22 4.27 -25.65 -15.06
C THR A 22 4.16 -24.12 -15.13
N ALA A 23 4.77 -23.53 -16.17
CA ALA A 23 5.01 -22.08 -16.32
C ALA A 23 3.76 -21.20 -16.54
N SER A 24 2.56 -21.69 -16.24
CA SER A 24 1.28 -20.98 -16.43
C SER A 24 0.71 -20.34 -15.16
N ASP A 25 1.27 -20.61 -13.97
CA ASP A 25 0.70 -20.15 -12.67
C ASP A 25 1.39 -18.92 -12.05
N THR A 26 2.40 -18.34 -12.69
CA THR A 26 3.29 -17.34 -12.05
C THR A 26 2.71 -15.94 -11.88
N LYS A 27 1.46 -15.67 -12.29
CA LYS A 27 0.88 -14.31 -12.25
C LYS A 27 0.00 -13.99 -11.04
N ARG A 28 -0.37 -14.97 -10.20
CA ARG A 28 -1.33 -14.76 -9.08
C ARG A 28 -0.72 -14.71 -7.68
N GLN A 29 0.59 -14.95 -7.51
CA GLN A 29 1.16 -15.24 -6.19
C GLN A 29 2.09 -14.16 -5.60
N ALA A 30 2.26 -13.00 -6.24
CA ALA A 30 3.14 -11.95 -5.70
C ALA A 30 2.51 -11.17 -4.53
N GLU A 31 1.19 -10.97 -4.53
CA GLU A 31 0.48 -10.14 -3.54
C GLU A 31 0.41 -10.79 -2.15
N GLY A 32 0.63 -12.10 -2.05
CA GLY A 32 0.73 -12.81 -0.77
C GLY A 32 2.06 -12.65 -0.03
N THR A 33 3.07 -12.02 -0.66
CA THR A 33 4.44 -11.93 -0.13
C THR A 33 4.83 -10.51 0.30
N LEU A 34 4.05 -9.49 -0.08
CA LEU A 34 4.34 -8.11 0.29
C LEU A 34 4.18 -7.88 1.81
N VAL A 35 5.13 -7.12 2.36
CA VAL A 35 5.13 -6.69 3.76
C VAL A 35 5.35 -5.19 3.81
N GLN A 36 4.60 -4.50 4.68
CA GLN A 36 4.87 -3.11 5.01
C GLN A 36 5.63 -3.03 6.33
N LEU A 37 6.67 -2.19 6.36
CA LEU A 37 7.49 -1.95 7.54
C LEU A 37 7.27 -0.51 8.03
N GLU A 38 7.05 -0.35 9.32
CA GLU A 38 6.89 0.95 10.00
C GLU A 38 7.79 0.99 11.24
N ILE A 39 8.29 2.18 11.59
CA ILE A 39 9.05 2.42 12.82
C ILE A 39 8.16 3.19 13.79
N GLY A 40 7.97 2.66 14.99
CA GLY A 40 7.15 3.27 16.03
C GLY A 40 7.94 3.58 17.31
N THR A 41 7.53 4.63 18.03
CA THR A 41 8.09 4.98 19.34
C THR A 41 7.29 4.35 20.47
N ARG A 42 7.94 3.87 21.54
CA ARG A 42 7.29 3.25 22.73
C ARG A 42 6.18 4.10 23.37
N ASN A 43 6.24 5.43 23.27
CA ASN A 43 5.29 6.36 23.89
C ASN A 43 4.03 6.61 23.03
N SER A 44 3.89 5.93 21.89
CA SER A 44 2.67 5.95 21.07
C SER A 44 1.64 4.98 21.68
N PRO A 45 0.46 5.44 22.15
CA PRO A 45 -0.52 4.60 22.86
C PRO A 45 -1.12 3.45 22.01
N THR A 46 -0.85 3.38 20.70
CA THR A 46 -1.36 2.31 19.82
C THR A 46 -0.31 1.70 18.89
N GLY A 47 0.94 2.19 18.89
CA GLY A 47 2.03 1.72 18.03
C GLY A 47 1.87 1.99 16.52
N THR A 48 0.64 2.19 16.04
CA THR A 48 0.30 2.45 14.64
C THR A 48 -0.92 3.37 14.55
N ASN A 49 -0.86 4.38 13.67
CA ASN A 49 -2.04 5.15 13.32
C ASN A 49 -2.89 4.41 12.29
N TRP A 50 -3.81 3.57 12.77
CA TRP A 50 -4.69 2.79 11.91
C TRP A 50 -5.66 3.61 11.05
N SER A 51 -5.81 4.93 11.29
CA SER A 51 -6.56 5.78 10.36
C SER A 51 -5.87 5.87 9.00
N ASP A 52 -4.53 5.80 9.00
CA ASP A 52 -3.69 6.08 7.82
C ASP A 52 -3.06 4.79 7.28
N SER A 53 -2.54 3.93 8.16
CA SER A 53 -1.89 2.68 7.74
C SER A 53 -2.89 1.67 7.15
N PHE A 54 -4.13 1.61 7.67
CA PHE A 54 -5.11 0.64 7.17
C PHE A 54 -5.53 0.89 5.71
N PRO A 55 -5.89 2.12 5.28
CA PRO A 55 -6.15 2.41 3.88
C PRO A 55 -4.99 2.02 2.95
N SER A 56 -3.74 2.33 3.33
CA SER A 56 -2.56 1.96 2.55
C SER A 56 -2.48 0.44 2.36
N LEU A 57 -2.46 -0.33 3.46
CA LEU A 57 -2.39 -1.79 3.45
C LEU A 57 -3.53 -2.44 2.67
N PHE A 58 -4.75 -1.90 2.81
CA PHE A 58 -5.93 -2.42 2.14
C PHE A 58 -5.86 -2.19 0.62
N LEU A 59 -5.50 -0.98 0.18
CA LEU A 59 -5.46 -0.63 -1.25
C LEU A 59 -4.26 -1.26 -1.97
N SER A 60 -3.14 -1.46 -1.28
CA SER A 60 -1.96 -2.14 -1.82
C SER A 60 -2.05 -3.67 -1.72
N HIS A 61 -3.16 -4.21 -1.19
CA HIS A 61 -3.33 -5.63 -0.95
C HIS A 61 -2.16 -6.24 -0.14
N THR A 62 -1.61 -5.48 0.81
CA THR A 62 -0.48 -5.92 1.64
C THR A 62 -0.98 -6.52 2.96
N PRO A 63 -0.98 -7.86 3.13
CA PRO A 63 -1.66 -8.52 4.24
C PRO A 63 -0.89 -8.43 5.56
N LEU A 64 0.41 -8.16 5.50
CA LEU A 64 1.33 -8.17 6.64
C LEU A 64 1.93 -6.80 6.90
N HIS A 65 1.84 -6.36 8.15
CA HIS A 65 2.43 -5.11 8.62
C HIS A 65 3.31 -5.38 9.83
N PHE A 66 4.56 -4.93 9.79
CA PHE A 66 5.51 -5.05 10.89
C PHE A 66 5.87 -3.67 11.43
N VAL A 67 5.83 -3.53 12.74
CA VAL A 67 6.20 -2.30 13.44
C VAL A 67 7.40 -2.60 14.31
N ALA A 68 8.54 -1.98 13.98
CA ALA A 68 9.71 -2.00 14.84
C ALA A 68 9.57 -0.90 15.90
N VAL A 69 9.47 -1.30 17.17
CA VAL A 69 9.30 -0.37 18.29
C VAL A 69 10.66 -0.04 18.88
N HIS A 70 10.95 1.25 18.99
CA HIS A 70 12.17 1.75 19.64
C HIS A 70 11.88 2.60 20.88
N ASN A 71 12.86 2.64 21.76
CA ASN A 71 12.90 3.55 22.90
C ASN A 71 13.37 4.95 22.46
N GLY A 72 13.22 5.95 23.33
CA GLY A 72 13.72 7.31 23.09
C GLY A 72 15.23 7.39 22.78
N SER A 73 16.00 6.34 23.07
CA SER A 73 17.43 6.21 22.73
C SER A 73 17.71 5.62 21.33
N GLY A 74 16.69 5.35 20.52
CA GLY A 74 16.85 4.71 19.20
C GLY A 74 17.12 3.21 19.22
N THR A 75 17.19 2.59 20.41
CA THR A 75 17.33 1.14 20.54
C THR A 75 15.99 0.45 20.33
N PHE A 76 15.93 -0.45 19.34
CA PHE A 76 14.76 -1.30 19.09
C PHE A 76 14.63 -2.34 20.19
N ASN A 77 13.42 -2.50 20.73
CA ASN A 77 13.15 -3.43 21.82
C ASN A 77 12.05 -4.46 21.49
N ALA A 78 11.26 -4.23 20.45
CA ALA A 78 10.20 -5.14 20.04
C ALA A 78 9.90 -5.01 18.55
N VAL A 79 9.37 -6.09 17.96
CA VAL A 79 8.76 -6.10 16.64
C VAL A 79 7.33 -6.61 16.79
N ILE A 80 6.37 -5.80 16.40
CA ILE A 80 4.94 -6.15 16.44
C ILE A 80 4.51 -6.54 15.03
N LYS A 81 3.85 -7.68 14.90
CA LYS A 81 3.30 -8.17 13.64
C LYS A 81 1.78 -8.03 13.64
N HIS A 82 1.24 -7.39 12.60
CA HIS A 82 -0.18 -7.31 12.33
C HIS A 82 -0.52 -8.04 11.03
N ARG A 83 -1.67 -8.72 11.06
CA ARG A 83 -2.30 -9.25 9.84
C ARG A 83 -3.58 -8.47 9.58
N LEU A 84 -3.81 -8.10 8.32
CA LEU A 84 -4.99 -7.32 7.92
C LEU A 84 -6.31 -8.06 8.18
N ASP A 85 -6.29 -9.39 8.16
CA ASP A 85 -7.43 -10.29 8.42
C ASP A 85 -7.64 -10.60 9.92
N SER A 86 -6.79 -10.08 10.80
CA SER A 86 -6.85 -10.35 12.24
C SER A 86 -8.13 -9.80 12.89
N HIS A 87 -8.57 -10.45 13.96
CA HIS A 87 -9.75 -10.02 14.72
C HIS A 87 -9.60 -8.60 15.28
N THR A 88 -8.39 -8.20 15.64
CA THR A 88 -8.09 -6.88 16.20
C THR A 88 -8.33 -5.75 15.20
N LEU A 89 -8.15 -6.01 13.89
CA LEU A 89 -8.38 -5.02 12.83
C LEU A 89 -9.80 -5.02 12.25
N LYS A 90 -10.69 -5.92 12.69
CA LYS A 90 -12.10 -5.90 12.25
C LYS A 90 -12.79 -4.57 12.56
N ARG A 91 -12.54 -4.00 13.75
CA ARG A 91 -13.12 -2.70 14.15
C ARG A 91 -12.55 -1.54 13.31
N VAL A 92 -11.25 -1.58 13.01
CA VAL A 92 -10.61 -0.60 12.12
C VAL A 92 -11.22 -0.68 10.73
N LYS A 93 -11.31 -1.90 10.15
CA LYS A 93 -11.93 -2.14 8.85
C LYS A 93 -13.35 -1.60 8.78
N ALA A 94 -14.16 -1.82 9.82
CA ALA A 94 -15.53 -1.33 9.91
C ALA A 94 -15.59 0.20 9.92
N ARG A 95 -14.74 0.87 10.73
CA ARG A 95 -14.66 2.34 10.79
C ARG A 95 -14.26 2.96 9.46
N GLN A 96 -13.40 2.29 8.69
CA GLN A 96 -12.91 2.79 7.39
C GLN A 96 -13.90 2.60 6.23
N GLN A 97 -14.95 1.79 6.38
CA GLN A 97 -15.89 1.50 5.29
C GLN A 97 -16.55 2.76 4.71
N THR A 98 -16.90 3.73 5.57
CA THR A 98 -17.49 4.99 5.11
C THR A 98 -16.52 5.77 4.21
N GLY A 99 -15.23 5.79 4.56
CA GLY A 99 -14.19 6.40 3.76
C GLY A 99 -14.05 5.72 2.38
N PHE A 100 -13.98 4.39 2.33
CA PHE A 100 -13.88 3.66 1.07
C PHE A 100 -15.12 3.82 0.17
N LYS A 101 -16.32 3.88 0.76
CA LYS A 101 -17.54 4.17 -0.01
C LYS A 101 -17.49 5.56 -0.65
N ARG A 102 -17.02 6.57 0.10
CA ARG A 102 -16.80 7.92 -0.43
C ARG A 102 -15.73 7.94 -1.51
N LEU A 103 -14.61 7.24 -1.31
CA LEU A 103 -13.55 7.10 -2.31
C LEU A 103 -14.09 6.51 -3.62
N ARG A 104 -14.90 5.45 -3.55
CA ARG A 104 -15.52 4.85 -4.74
C ARG A 104 -16.40 5.85 -5.50
N ILE A 105 -17.21 6.63 -4.78
CA ILE A 105 -18.07 7.66 -5.39
C ILE A 105 -17.21 8.75 -6.04
N ALA A 106 -16.17 9.22 -5.34
CA ALA A 106 -15.27 10.24 -5.85
C ALA A 106 -14.54 9.77 -7.12
N LEU A 107 -13.95 8.57 -7.11
CA LEU A 107 -13.26 8.00 -8.27
C LEU A 107 -14.19 7.85 -9.48
N LYS A 108 -15.45 7.45 -9.26
CA LYS A 108 -16.46 7.37 -10.32
C LYS A 108 -16.75 8.76 -10.91
N GLY A 109 -16.99 9.77 -10.08
CA GLY A 109 -17.23 11.14 -10.54
C GLY A 109 -16.03 11.72 -11.29
N ILE A 110 -14.81 11.48 -10.81
CA ILE A 110 -13.57 11.88 -11.50
C ILE A 110 -13.48 11.21 -12.87
N GLN A 111 -13.74 9.90 -12.95
CA GLN A 111 -13.73 9.17 -14.20
C GLN A 111 -14.74 9.74 -15.21
N GLU A 112 -15.97 10.00 -14.78
CA GLU A 112 -17.02 10.59 -15.62
C GLU A 112 -16.62 11.98 -16.15
N LEU A 113 -16.03 12.82 -15.29
CA LEU A 113 -15.53 14.15 -15.67
C LEU A 113 -14.40 14.07 -16.70
N VAL A 114 -13.43 13.18 -16.47
CA VAL A 114 -12.28 12.99 -17.39
C VAL A 114 -12.76 12.47 -18.75
N VAL A 115 -13.70 11.52 -18.77
CA VAL A 115 -14.29 11.00 -20.01
C VAL A 115 -15.02 12.09 -20.78
N ALA A 116 -15.84 12.90 -20.09
CA ALA A 116 -16.60 13.98 -20.73
C ALA A 116 -15.71 15.07 -21.35
N ARG A 117 -14.54 15.36 -20.76
CA ARG A 117 -13.58 16.33 -21.31
C ARG A 117 -12.72 15.79 -22.45
N GLY A 118 -12.68 14.47 -22.62
CA GLY A 118 -11.97 13.83 -23.70
C GLY A 118 -10.44 13.93 -23.61
N ARG A 119 -9.77 13.57 -24.70
CA ARG A 119 -8.32 13.33 -24.78
C ARG A 119 -7.45 14.55 -24.43
N GLU A 120 -7.93 15.73 -24.81
CA GLU A 120 -7.20 16.98 -24.66
C GLU A 120 -7.62 17.74 -23.40
N GLY A 121 -8.65 17.28 -22.71
CA GLY A 121 -9.07 17.80 -21.42
C GLY A 121 -7.92 17.78 -20.41
N ARG A 122 -7.76 18.89 -19.68
CA ARG A 122 -6.78 19.02 -18.59
C ARG A 122 -7.52 19.45 -17.34
N LEU A 123 -7.62 18.53 -16.40
CA LEU A 123 -8.29 18.75 -15.12
C LEU A 123 -7.28 18.68 -13.97
N SER A 124 -7.45 19.54 -12.98
CA SER A 124 -6.80 19.45 -11.67
C SER A 124 -7.84 19.12 -10.62
N LEU A 125 -7.57 18.13 -9.79
CA LEU A 125 -8.33 17.87 -8.58
C LEU A 125 -7.61 18.55 -7.42
N VAL A 126 -8.29 19.48 -6.75
CA VAL A 126 -7.74 20.24 -5.61
C VAL A 126 -8.60 19.94 -4.39
N CYS A 127 -7.94 19.67 -3.26
CA CYS A 127 -8.61 19.48 -1.97
C CYS A 127 -8.09 20.54 -1.01
N GLU A 128 -8.94 21.52 -0.68
CA GLU A 128 -8.63 22.63 0.23
C GLU A 128 -9.78 22.77 1.23
N ASP A 129 -9.44 22.99 2.51
CA ASP A 129 -10.40 23.11 3.62
C ASP A 129 -11.46 21.99 3.67
N GLY A 130 -11.02 20.77 3.35
CA GLY A 130 -11.89 19.59 3.32
C GLY A 130 -12.89 19.56 2.16
N ARG A 131 -12.76 20.48 1.19
CA ARG A 131 -13.57 20.54 -0.03
C ARG A 131 -12.75 20.10 -1.23
N MET A 132 -13.28 19.11 -1.94
CA MET A 132 -12.67 18.60 -3.17
C MET A 132 -13.35 19.27 -4.38
N GLN A 133 -12.55 19.92 -5.20
CA GLN A 133 -12.98 20.71 -6.36
C GLN A 133 -12.19 20.32 -7.60
N VAL A 134 -12.81 20.47 -8.77
CA VAL A 134 -12.20 20.15 -10.07
C VAL A 134 -12.10 21.43 -10.88
N TYR A 135 -10.89 21.72 -11.35
CA TYR A 135 -10.61 22.90 -12.17
C TYR A 135 -10.11 22.48 -13.54
N GLU A 136 -10.48 23.24 -14.55
CA GLU A 136 -9.86 23.15 -15.87
C GLU A 136 -8.53 23.90 -15.85
N ARG A 137 -7.49 23.28 -16.42
CA ARG A 137 -6.16 23.87 -16.46
C ARG A 137 -5.99 24.70 -17.73
N ALA A 138 -5.38 25.87 -17.59
CA ALA A 138 -4.96 26.68 -18.74
C ALA A 138 -3.72 26.12 -19.44
N SER A 139 -2.83 25.44 -18.71
CA SER A 139 -1.64 24.80 -19.29
C SER A 139 -2.02 23.49 -20.01
N VAL A 140 -1.39 23.29 -21.16
CA VAL A 140 -1.52 22.07 -21.99
C VAL A 140 -0.63 20.93 -21.51
N ASP A 141 0.26 21.18 -20.54
CA ASP A 141 1.25 20.22 -20.07
C ASP A 141 0.57 19.01 -19.41
N GLY A 142 0.96 17.82 -19.84
CA GLY A 142 0.49 16.55 -19.29
C GLY A 142 1.52 15.94 -18.33
N CYS A 143 1.04 15.12 -17.39
CA CYS A 143 1.91 14.29 -16.54
C CYS A 143 2.30 12.96 -17.21
N VAL A 144 1.65 12.61 -18.32
CA VAL A 144 1.92 11.38 -19.06
C VAL A 144 2.84 11.69 -20.25
N PRO A 145 4.00 11.03 -20.36
CA PRO A 145 4.90 11.17 -21.51
C PRO A 145 4.20 10.87 -22.84
N LYS A 146 4.55 11.64 -23.88
CA LYS A 146 3.90 11.56 -25.21
C LYS A 146 4.05 10.19 -25.86
N ASP A 147 5.20 9.55 -25.68
CA ASP A 147 5.50 8.21 -26.18
C ASP A 147 4.65 7.11 -25.51
N VAL A 148 4.32 7.29 -24.23
CA VAL A 148 3.39 6.40 -23.51
C VAL A 148 1.97 6.59 -24.03
N LEU A 149 1.51 7.85 -24.18
CA LEU A 149 0.17 8.17 -24.72
C LEU A 149 -0.02 7.64 -26.14
N ALA A 150 1.01 7.72 -26.98
CA ALA A 150 0.96 7.27 -28.37
C ALA A 150 0.58 5.78 -28.51
N ARG A 151 0.88 4.95 -27.50
CA ARG A 151 0.53 3.50 -27.50
C ARG A 151 -0.97 3.24 -27.42
N PHE A 152 -1.76 4.23 -27.01
CA PHE A 152 -3.20 4.13 -26.81
C PHE A 152 -3.99 4.85 -27.91
N TYR A 153 -3.33 5.47 -28.89
CA TYR A 153 -4.00 6.03 -30.04
C TYR A 153 -4.27 4.96 -31.09
N PRO A 154 -5.41 5.03 -31.81
CA PRO A 154 -5.66 4.15 -32.94
C PRO A 154 -4.48 4.22 -33.90
N LYS A 155 -3.96 3.06 -34.31
CA LYS A 155 -3.03 3.01 -35.43
C LYS A 155 -3.82 3.37 -36.68
N ALA A 156 -3.28 4.32 -37.46
CA ALA A 156 -3.81 4.68 -38.77
C ALA A 156 -3.74 3.48 -39.73
#